data_AF-A0A9D2G2R6-F1
#
_entry.id   AF-A0A9D2G2R6-F1
#
_cell.length_a   1.000
_cell.length_b   1.000
_cell.length_c   1.000
_cell.angle_alpha   90.00
_cell.angle_beta   90.00
_cell.angle_gamma   90.00
#
_symmetry.space_group_name_H-M   'P 1'
#
loop_
_entity.id
_entity.type
_entity.pdbx_description
1 polymer ?
#
loop_
_entity_poly.entity_id
_entity_poly.type
_entity_poly.pdbx_seq_one_letter_code
_entity_poly.pdbx_strand_id
1 'polypeptide(L)'
;MSELTDKFIQEAERKNVKFNAREMERPLKDKEGNEVAHKQVILQTALQVDQNKVVPCAVVLHDDDNLEYINYQMNYNRIGLVTDRNELPNILEKINELNGMKSGYYHFVVNPDGELHMRNLGIMGDDPTPAISTFIHGGRILRLVMAELRELKGIDLSTRLD
;
A
#
# COMPACT_ATOMS: atom_id res chain seq x y z
N MET A 1 -6.78 2.86 -20.17
CA MET A 1 -7.15 2.31 -18.86
C MET A 1 -8.52 1.68 -19.00
N SER A 2 -8.85 0.65 -18.22
CA SER A 2 -10.20 0.07 -18.24
C SER A 2 -11.23 0.98 -17.56
N GLU A 3 -12.52 0.73 -17.81
CA GLU A 3 -13.63 1.44 -17.17
C GLU A 3 -13.57 1.35 -15.64
N LEU A 4 -13.18 0.19 -15.10
CA LEU A 4 -13.05 -0.02 -13.66
C LEU A 4 -11.94 0.84 -13.04
N THR A 5 -10.81 0.99 -13.74
CA THR A 5 -9.73 1.90 -13.33
C THR A 5 -10.20 3.35 -13.33
N ASP A 6 -10.93 3.77 -14.36
CA ASP A 6 -11.46 5.14 -14.45
C ASP A 6 -12.46 5.42 -13.31
N LYS A 7 -13.36 4.48 -13.01
CA LYS A 7 -14.28 4.56 -11.85
C LYS A 7 -13.52 4.71 -10.53
N PHE A 8 -12.45 3.96 -10.33
CA PHE A 8 -11.60 4.09 -9.13
C PHE A 8 -11.02 5.50 -9.00
N ILE A 9 -10.45 6.05 -10.08
CA ILE A 9 -9.84 7.39 -10.06
C ILE A 9 -10.91 8.47 -9.78
N GLN A 10 -12.08 8.39 -10.44
CA GLN A 10 -13.18 9.32 -10.21
C GLN A 10 -13.70 9.29 -8.77
N GLU A 11 -13.84 8.10 -8.20
CA GLU A 11 -14.26 7.93 -6.81
C GLU A 11 -13.20 8.44 -5.82
N ALA A 12 -11.92 8.24 -6.12
CA ALA A 12 -10.82 8.81 -5.35
C ALA A 12 -10.90 10.35 -5.31
N GLU A 13 -11.07 10.98 -6.47
CA GLU A 13 -11.20 12.44 -6.60
C GLU A 13 -12.43 12.96 -5.85
N ARG A 14 -13.57 12.26 -5.96
CA ARG A 14 -14.80 12.59 -5.21
C ARG A 14 -14.57 12.58 -3.70
N LYS A 15 -13.72 11.68 -3.20
CA LYS A 15 -13.32 11.60 -1.79
C LYS A 15 -12.08 12.44 -1.43
N ASN A 16 -11.66 13.35 -2.31
CA ASN A 16 -10.50 14.24 -2.14
C ASN A 16 -9.15 13.51 -2.01
N VAL A 17 -9.03 12.32 -2.61
CA VAL A 17 -7.76 11.61 -2.75
C VAL A 17 -7.24 11.84 -4.16
N LYS A 18 -6.09 12.52 -4.28
CA LYS A 18 -5.44 12.77 -5.57
C LYS A 18 -4.28 11.80 -5.77
N PHE A 19 -4.26 11.15 -6.93
CA PHE A 19 -3.20 10.26 -7.35
C PHE A 19 -2.48 10.80 -8.59
N ASN A 20 -1.17 10.60 -8.65
CA ASN A 20 -0.41 10.67 -9.87
C ASN A 20 -0.44 9.29 -10.52
N ALA A 21 -1.07 9.18 -11.69
CA ALA A 21 -1.21 7.92 -12.40
C ALA A 21 -0.06 7.69 -13.38
N ARG A 22 0.38 6.43 -13.49
CA ARG A 22 1.31 5.96 -14.52
C ARG A 22 0.89 4.56 -14.99
N GLU A 23 0.82 4.39 -16.30
CA GLU A 23 0.65 3.07 -16.91
C GLU A 23 2.01 2.36 -17.00
N MET A 24 2.00 1.05 -16.77
CA MET A 24 3.15 0.18 -16.91
C MET A 24 2.69 -1.14 -17.51
N GLU A 25 3.36 -1.57 -18.57
CA GLU A 25 3.13 -2.86 -19.20
C GLU A 25 4.38 -3.71 -19.02
N ARG A 26 4.20 -4.95 -18.58
CA ARG A 26 5.30 -5.91 -18.46
C ARG A 26 4.88 -7.24 -19.10
N PRO A 27 5.75 -7.88 -19.89
CA PRO A 27 5.48 -9.22 -20.36
C PRO A 27 5.56 -10.20 -19.17
N LEU A 28 4.55 -11.04 -19.01
CA LEU A 28 4.56 -12.19 -18.13
C LEU A 28 4.47 -13.46 -18.96
N LYS A 29 5.02 -14.56 -18.44
CA LYS A 29 4.83 -15.88 -19.05
C LYS A 29 3.58 -16.51 -18.46
N ASP A 30 2.69 -16.97 -19.33
CA ASP A 30 1.59 -17.83 -18.92
C ASP A 30 2.07 -19.25 -18.58
N LYS A 31 1.14 -20.14 -18.24
CA LYS A 31 1.44 -21.54 -17.89
C LYS A 31 2.01 -22.35 -19.07
N GLU A 32 1.78 -21.88 -20.30
CA GLU A 32 2.19 -22.51 -21.55
C GLU A 32 3.54 -21.94 -22.05
N GLY A 33 4.05 -20.89 -21.38
CA GLY A 33 5.30 -20.23 -21.70
C GLY A 33 5.16 -19.09 -22.71
N ASN A 34 3.95 -18.75 -23.13
CA ASN A 34 3.70 -17.62 -24.03
C ASN A 34 3.82 -16.30 -23.27
N GLU A 35 4.29 -15.26 -23.96
CA GLU A 35 4.30 -13.90 -23.42
C GLU A 35 2.90 -13.30 -23.49
N VAL A 36 2.38 -12.92 -22.33
CA VAL A 36 1.12 -12.20 -22.18
C VAL A 36 1.43 -10.82 -21.61
N ALA A 37 0.90 -9.79 -22.26
CA ALA A 37 0.99 -8.42 -21.79
C ALA A 37 0.24 -8.29 -20.47
N HIS A 38 0.95 -7.95 -19.40
CA HIS A 38 0.35 -7.68 -18.11
C HIS A 38 0.41 -6.18 -17.84
N LYS A 39 -0.74 -5.53 -17.98
CA LYS A 39 -0.90 -4.09 -17.81
C LYS A 39 -1.22 -3.76 -16.36
N GLN A 40 -0.56 -2.71 -15.86
CA GLN A 40 -0.77 -2.17 -14.52
C GLN A 40 -0.93 -0.67 -14.59
N VAL A 41 -1.84 -0.14 -13.77
CA VAL A 41 -1.93 1.29 -13.50
C VAL A 41 -1.44 1.52 -12.07
N ILE A 42 -0.38 2.32 -11.94
CA ILE A 42 0.22 2.68 -10.66
C ILE A 42 -0.27 4.08 -10.31
N LEU A 43 -1.02 4.18 -9.21
CA LEU A 43 -1.56 5.41 -8.66
C LEU A 43 -0.76 5.79 -7.42
N GLN A 44 0.03 6.86 -7.49
CA GLN A 44 0.93 7.27 -6.42
C GLN A 44 0.42 8.52 -5.71
N THR A 45 0.56 8.57 -4.40
CA THR A 45 0.27 9.75 -3.58
C THR A 45 1.15 9.74 -2.32
N ALA A 46 0.99 10.71 -1.44
CA ALA A 46 1.69 10.75 -0.17
C ALA A 46 0.77 11.15 0.97
N LEU A 47 0.92 10.52 2.12
CA LEU A 47 0.15 10.79 3.32
C LEU A 47 1.03 11.46 4.38
N GLN A 48 0.65 12.67 4.78
CA GLN A 48 1.21 13.32 5.96
C GLN A 48 0.64 12.65 7.21
N VAL A 49 1.37 11.76 7.90
CA VAL A 49 0.83 11.02 9.06
C VAL A 49 0.93 11.81 10.37
N ASP A 50 1.95 12.65 10.53
CA ASP A 50 2.12 13.62 11.62
C ASP A 50 2.89 14.85 11.14
N GLN A 51 3.36 15.75 12.02
CA GLN A 51 4.06 16.98 11.62
C GLN A 51 5.38 16.75 10.87
N ASN A 52 6.06 15.63 11.13
CA ASN A 52 7.43 15.36 10.67
C ASN A 52 7.52 14.16 9.72
N LYS A 53 6.42 13.39 9.58
CA LYS A 53 6.38 12.17 8.78
C LYS A 53 5.42 12.26 7.60
N VAL A 54 5.98 12.09 6.41
CA VAL A 54 5.27 11.81 5.16
C VAL A 54 5.54 10.37 4.74
N VAL A 55 4.50 9.67 4.33
CA VAL A 55 4.55 8.27 3.90
C VAL A 55 4.10 8.19 2.44
N PRO A 56 4.97 7.74 1.51
CA PRO A 56 4.57 7.45 0.15
C PRO A 56 3.54 6.32 0.09
N CYS A 57 2.47 6.53 -0.67
CA CYS A 57 1.40 5.58 -0.87
C CYS A 57 1.30 5.21 -2.34
N ALA A 58 1.00 3.95 -2.64
CA ALA A 58 0.74 3.50 -4.00
C ALA A 58 -0.45 2.54 -4.04
N VAL A 59 -1.30 2.70 -5.03
CA VAL A 59 -2.29 1.70 -5.42
C VAL A 59 -1.89 1.16 -6.78
N VAL A 60 -1.69 -0.15 -6.88
CA VAL A 60 -1.42 -0.84 -8.14
C VAL A 60 -2.71 -1.54 -8.53
N LEU A 61 -3.25 -1.17 -9.70
CA LEU A 61 -4.40 -1.81 -10.32
C LEU A 61 -3.89 -2.72 -11.44
N HIS A 62 -4.27 -4.00 -11.40
CA HIS A 62 -4.02 -4.95 -12.48
C HIS A 62 -5.12 -4.75 -13.52
N ASP A 63 -4.80 -3.93 -14.53
CA ASP A 63 -5.75 -3.39 -15.49
C ASP A 63 -5.88 -4.38 -16.66
N ASP A 64 -7.03 -5.04 -16.80
CA ASP A 64 -7.33 -5.94 -17.92
C ASP A 64 -8.76 -5.67 -18.39
N ASP A 65 -8.90 -5.24 -19.63
CA ASP A 65 -10.19 -4.87 -20.24
C ASP A 65 -11.15 -6.06 -20.40
N ASN A 66 -10.67 -7.30 -20.22
CA ASN A 66 -11.48 -8.51 -20.37
C ASN A 66 -12.06 -9.03 -19.04
N LEU A 67 -11.72 -8.41 -17.91
CA LEU A 67 -12.16 -8.87 -16.59
C LEU A 67 -13.29 -7.99 -16.04
N GLU A 68 -14.29 -8.64 -15.44
CA GLU A 68 -15.37 -7.97 -14.69
C GLU A 68 -14.90 -7.41 -13.33
N TYR A 69 -13.62 -7.57 -13.01
CA TYR A 69 -13.01 -7.13 -11.76
C TYR A 69 -11.53 -6.79 -11.96
N ILE A 70 -11.00 -5.96 -11.06
CA ILE A 70 -9.58 -5.62 -10.97
C ILE A 70 -9.00 -6.14 -9.66
N ASN A 71 -7.86 -6.83 -9.75
CA ASN A 71 -7.02 -7.08 -8.59
C ASN A 71 -6.25 -5.80 -8.24
N TYR A 72 -6.19 -5.45 -6.97
CA TYR A 72 -5.44 -4.29 -6.52
C TYR A 72 -4.52 -4.59 -5.35
N GLN A 73 -3.48 -3.78 -5.25
CA GLN A 73 -2.58 -3.73 -4.11
C GLN A 73 -2.43 -2.29 -3.63
N MET A 74 -2.72 -2.04 -2.36
CA MET A 74 -2.47 -0.76 -1.69
C MET A 74 -1.25 -0.88 -0.80
N ASN A 75 -0.31 0.05 -0.94
CA ASN A 75 0.91 0.08 -0.15
C ASN A 75 1.12 1.44 0.49
N TYR A 76 1.61 1.41 1.73
CA TYR A 76 2.16 2.51 2.48
C TYR A 76 3.62 2.18 2.73
N ASN A 77 4.51 2.77 1.95
CA ASN A 77 5.92 2.40 1.89
C ASN A 77 6.76 3.26 2.82
N ARG A 78 7.97 2.80 3.14
CA ARG A 78 8.96 3.61 3.90
C ARG A 78 8.39 4.18 5.21
N ILE A 79 7.55 3.40 5.89
CA ILE A 79 6.99 3.79 7.20
C ILE A 79 8.13 3.92 8.20
N GLY A 80 9.07 2.98 8.16
CA GLY A 80 10.30 3.01 8.93
C GLY A 80 11.40 2.16 8.31
N LEU A 81 12.60 2.25 8.88
CA LEU A 81 13.74 1.40 8.55
C LEU A 81 14.31 0.80 9.84
N VAL A 82 14.45 -0.52 9.90
CA VAL A 82 15.19 -1.18 10.98
C VAL A 82 16.67 -0.84 10.85
N THR A 83 17.19 -0.11 11.82
CA THR A 83 18.60 0.34 11.89
C THR A 83 19.44 -0.53 12.83
N ASP A 84 18.82 -1.19 13.82
CA ASP A 84 19.49 -2.15 14.70
C ASP A 84 18.91 -3.55 14.51
N ARG A 85 19.73 -4.46 13.96
CA ARG A 85 19.32 -5.85 13.70
C ARG A 85 19.18 -6.68 14.97
N ASN A 86 19.78 -6.25 16.08
CA ASN A 86 19.60 -6.93 17.38
C ASN A 86 18.18 -6.73 17.92
N GLU A 87 17.52 -5.63 17.57
CA GLU A 87 16.14 -5.33 17.97
C GLU A 87 15.10 -5.94 17.02
N LEU A 88 15.51 -6.53 15.89
CA LEU A 88 14.58 -7.09 14.89
C LEU A 88 13.59 -8.10 15.48
N PRO A 89 13.97 -9.03 16.40
CA PRO A 89 12.99 -9.92 17.04
C PRO A 89 11.88 -9.16 17.79
N ASN A 90 12.25 -8.15 18.58
CA ASN A 90 11.31 -7.31 19.35
C ASN A 90 10.40 -6.50 18.42
N ILE A 91 10.97 -5.96 17.34
CA ILE A 91 10.22 -5.23 16.31
C ILE A 91 9.19 -6.16 15.66
N LEU A 92 9.61 -7.38 15.25
CA LEU A 92 8.71 -8.34 14.61
C LEU A 92 7.59 -8.81 15.55
N GLU A 93 7.88 -9.00 16.84
CA GLU A 93 6.85 -9.32 17.85
C GLU A 93 5.79 -8.21 17.94
N LYS A 94 6.22 -6.95 18.04
CA LYS A 94 5.29 -5.81 18.07
C LYS A 94 4.51 -5.67 16.76
N ILE A 95 5.15 -5.85 15.61
CA ILE A 95 4.48 -5.83 14.30
C ILE A 95 3.40 -6.92 14.22
N ASN A 96 3.67 -8.12 14.73
CA ASN A 96 2.68 -9.19 14.78
C ASN A 96 1.50 -8.85 15.71
N GLU A 97 1.74 -8.23 16.86
CA GLU A 97 0.68 -7.72 17.75
C GLU A 97 -0.19 -6.68 17.04
N LEU A 98 0.44 -5.71 16.37
CA LEU A 98 -0.26 -4.68 15.58
C LEU A 98 -1.11 -5.32 14.47
N ASN A 99 -0.58 -6.34 13.78
CA ASN A 99 -1.29 -7.09 12.76
C ASN A 99 -2.49 -7.87 13.32
N GLY A 100 -2.38 -8.41 14.53
CA GLY A 100 -3.46 -9.16 15.15
C GLY A 100 -4.61 -8.28 15.66
N MET A 101 -4.32 -7.04 16.06
CA MET A 101 -5.25 -6.24 16.87
C MET A 101 -5.64 -4.88 16.27
N LYS A 102 -4.77 -4.27 15.45
CA LYS A 102 -4.87 -2.83 15.10
C LYS A 102 -4.77 -2.53 13.61
N SER A 103 -4.28 -3.46 12.79
CA SER A 103 -4.06 -3.23 11.36
C SER A 103 -5.31 -3.38 10.49
N GLY A 104 -6.40 -3.94 11.03
CA GLY A 104 -7.65 -4.15 10.30
C GLY A 104 -7.44 -4.99 9.05
N TYR A 105 -7.70 -4.41 7.87
CA TYR A 105 -7.52 -5.09 6.57
C TYR A 105 -6.08 -5.03 6.04
N TYR A 106 -5.17 -4.37 6.76
CA TYR A 106 -3.78 -4.20 6.36
C TYR A 106 -2.85 -5.14 7.12
N HIS A 107 -1.67 -5.38 6.57
CA HIS A 107 -0.58 -6.07 7.24
C HIS A 107 0.69 -5.24 7.15
N PHE A 108 1.33 -5.02 8.29
CA PHE A 108 2.67 -4.49 8.43
C PHE A 108 3.69 -5.60 8.17
N VAL A 109 4.72 -5.29 7.41
CA VAL A 109 5.77 -6.22 7.01
C VAL A 109 7.12 -5.50 7.04
N VAL A 110 8.12 -6.17 7.60
CA VAL A 110 9.52 -5.74 7.51
C VAL A 110 10.20 -6.52 6.38
N ASN A 111 10.66 -5.80 5.37
CA ASN A 111 11.41 -6.36 4.25
C ASN A 111 12.81 -6.83 4.68
N PRO A 112 13.48 -7.71 3.91
CA PRO A 112 14.84 -8.16 4.22
C PRO A 112 15.86 -7.01 4.40
N ASP A 113 15.70 -5.92 3.65
CA ASP A 113 16.50 -4.70 3.75
C ASP A 113 16.23 -3.87 5.02
N GLY A 114 15.18 -4.22 5.78
CA GLY A 114 14.76 -3.56 7.00
C GLY A 114 13.63 -2.54 6.79
N GLU A 115 13.13 -2.32 5.57
CA GLU A 115 12.03 -1.39 5.35
C GLU A 115 10.72 -1.94 5.96
N LEU A 116 10.10 -1.14 6.83
CA LEU A 116 8.74 -1.36 7.30
C LEU A 116 7.75 -0.73 6.31
N HIS A 117 6.84 -1.54 5.78
CA HIS A 117 5.72 -1.08 4.97
C HIS A 117 4.41 -1.72 5.45
N MET A 118 3.29 -1.16 5.00
CA MET A 118 1.96 -1.67 5.28
C MET A 118 1.22 -1.90 3.96
N ARG A 119 0.60 -3.07 3.81
CA ARG A 119 -0.06 -3.47 2.55
C ARG A 119 -1.46 -4.04 2.74
N ASN A 120 -2.31 -3.84 1.74
CA ASN A 120 -3.59 -4.51 1.58
C ASN A 120 -3.69 -5.04 0.13
N LEU A 121 -4.28 -6.21 -0.03
CA LEU A 121 -4.58 -6.84 -1.31
C LEU A 121 -6.09 -7.04 -1.38
N GLY A 122 -6.66 -6.82 -2.56
CA GLY A 122 -8.09 -7.00 -2.74
C GLY A 122 -8.51 -7.11 -4.20
N ILE A 123 -9.81 -7.30 -4.38
CA ILE A 123 -10.48 -7.36 -5.67
C ILE A 123 -11.58 -6.30 -5.65
N MET A 124 -11.74 -5.60 -6.77
CA MET A 124 -12.75 -4.57 -6.96
C MET A 124 -13.57 -4.90 -8.20
N GLY A 125 -14.90 -4.96 -8.05
CA GLY A 125 -15.83 -5.04 -9.17
C GLY A 125 -16.27 -3.63 -9.61
N ASP A 126 -17.54 -3.50 -10.01
CA ASP A 126 -18.05 -2.25 -10.59
C ASP A 126 -18.11 -1.05 -9.63
N ASP A 127 -18.34 -1.30 -8.33
CA ASP A 127 -18.34 -0.25 -7.31
C ASP A 127 -16.94 -0.09 -6.66
N PRO A 128 -16.22 1.02 -6.93
CA PRO A 128 -14.92 1.29 -6.33
C PRO A 128 -14.99 1.80 -4.88
N THR A 129 -16.18 2.15 -4.38
CA THR A 129 -16.36 2.80 -3.07
C THR A 129 -15.72 2.03 -1.91
N PRO A 130 -15.84 0.69 -1.82
CA PRO A 130 -15.20 -0.08 -0.77
C PRO A 130 -13.67 0.01 -0.85
N ALA A 131 -13.09 -0.10 -2.05
CA ALA A 131 -11.65 -0.04 -2.24
C ALA A 131 -11.08 1.33 -1.84
N ILE A 132 -11.70 2.44 -2.27
CA ILE A 132 -11.27 3.79 -1.87
C ILE A 132 -11.45 4.01 -0.36
N SER A 133 -12.53 3.48 0.22
CA SER A 133 -12.76 3.59 1.67
C SER A 133 -11.71 2.81 2.46
N THR A 134 -11.30 1.63 1.98
CA THR A 134 -10.18 0.85 2.53
C THR A 134 -8.86 1.61 2.41
N PHE A 135 -8.60 2.28 1.29
CA PHE A 135 -7.44 3.15 1.13
C PHE A 135 -7.43 4.24 2.21
N ILE A 136 -8.49 5.06 2.31
CA ILE A 136 -8.60 6.14 3.30
C ILE A 136 -8.47 5.61 4.74
N HIS A 137 -9.06 4.46 5.02
CA HIS A 137 -8.99 3.84 6.34
C HIS A 137 -7.58 3.37 6.70
N GLY A 138 -6.80 2.87 5.73
CA GLY A 138 -5.39 2.55 5.92
C GLY A 138 -4.58 3.74 6.45
N GLY A 139 -4.82 4.93 5.90
CA GLY A 139 -4.17 6.15 6.38
C GLY A 139 -4.53 6.50 7.84
N ARG A 140 -5.75 6.18 8.28
CA ARG A 140 -6.17 6.37 9.68
C ARG A 140 -5.51 5.36 10.61
N ILE A 141 -5.49 4.08 10.21
CA ILE A 141 -4.80 3.01 10.94
C ILE A 141 -3.33 3.39 11.14
N LEU A 142 -2.67 3.82 10.06
CA LEU A 142 -1.25 4.19 10.12
C LEU A 142 -1.01 5.29 11.15
N ARG A 143 -1.79 6.38 11.11
CA ARG A 143 -1.67 7.48 12.10
C ARG A 143 -1.82 7.00 13.55
N LEU A 144 -2.73 6.07 13.80
CA LEU A 144 -2.96 5.52 15.15
C LEU A 144 -1.76 4.69 15.63
N VAL A 145 -1.23 3.81 14.77
CA VAL A 145 -0.13 2.93 15.17
C VAL A 145 1.24 3.62 15.18
N MET A 146 1.37 4.80 14.54
CA MET A 146 2.63 5.56 14.55
C MET A 146 3.13 5.85 15.97
N ALA A 147 2.23 6.07 16.94
CA ALA A 147 2.61 6.29 18.34
C ALA A 147 3.32 5.06 18.93
N GLU A 148 2.78 3.86 18.69
CA GLU A 148 3.36 2.60 19.17
C GLU A 148 4.66 2.25 18.45
N LEU A 149 4.76 2.54 17.15
CA LEU A 149 5.99 2.34 16.40
C LEU A 149 7.13 3.22 16.94
N ARG A 150 6.84 4.42 17.47
CA ARG A 150 7.84 5.33 18.04
C ARG A 150 8.43 4.84 19.36
N GLU A 151 7.77 3.91 20.03
CA GLU A 151 8.26 3.31 21.27
C GLU A 151 9.30 2.20 21.01
N LEU A 152 9.37 1.71 19.76
CA LEU A 152 10.33 0.69 19.37
C LEU A 152 11.75 1.23 19.29
N LYS A 153 12.70 0.47 19.82
CA LYS A 153 14.13 0.70 19.63
C LYS A 153 14.58 0.12 18.30
N GLY A 154 15.65 0.68 17.73
CA GLY A 154 16.27 0.13 16.53
C GLY A 154 15.49 0.35 15.23
N ILE A 155 14.50 1.25 15.22
CA ILE A 155 13.76 1.66 14.02
C ILE A 155 13.85 3.18 13.82
N ASP A 156 14.20 3.61 12.62
CA ASP A 156 14.10 5.00 12.19
C ASP A 156 12.77 5.24 11.48
N LEU A 157 11.97 6.15 12.01
CA LEU A 157 10.67 6.55 11.45
C LEU A 157 10.73 7.88 10.71
N SER A 158 11.91 8.45 10.43
CA SER A 158 12.07 9.70 9.69
C SER A 158 11.49 9.65 8.27
N THR A 159 11.13 10.80 7.71
CA THR A 159 10.62 10.89 6.33
C THR A 159 11.72 10.56 5.33
N ARG A 160 11.43 9.68 4.36
CA ARG A 160 12.35 9.29 3.28
C ARG A 160 11.64 9.35 1.93
N LEU A 161 11.95 10.35 1.11
CA LEU A 161 11.31 10.63 -0.18
C LEU A 161 12.26 10.44 -1.38
N ASP A 162 13.45 9.91 -1.14
CA ASP A 162 14.54 9.71 -2.10
C ASP A 162 14.31 8.57 -3.09
#